data_AF-A0AAV6H944-F1
#
_entry.id   AF-A0AAV6H944-F1
#
_cell.length_a   1.000
_cell.length_b   1.000
_cell.length_c   1.000
_cell.angle_alpha   90.00
_cell.angle_beta   90.00
_cell.angle_gamma   90.00
#
_symmetry.space_group_name_H-M   'P 1'
#
loop_
_entity.id
_entity.type
_entity.pdbx_description
1 polymer ?
#
loop_
_entity_poly.entity_id
_entity_poly.type
_entity_poly.pdbx_seq_one_letter_code
_entity_poly.pdbx_strand_id
1 'polypeptide(L)'
;MEPNMENCLAQVLQKDVGRRLQLGQEIIDYINDREKSHDLEQDQSTLDKMVEGVATSWVNSSNFKRLSQVVDKVSDIQQGLQAPHGM
;
A
#
# COMPACT_ATOMS: atom_id res chain seq x y z
N MET A 1 7.56 16.66 -6.93
CA MET A 1 6.20 16.14 -7.16
C MET A 1 5.85 15.38 -5.89
N GLU A 2 4.89 15.84 -5.11
CA GLU A 2 4.53 15.14 -3.88
C GLU A 2 3.97 13.75 -4.22
N PRO A 3 4.37 12.70 -3.49
CA PRO A 3 3.83 11.36 -3.69
C PRO A 3 2.35 11.36 -3.27
N ASN A 4 1.45 11.56 -4.24
CA ASN A 4 0.01 11.43 -4.04
C ASN A 4 -0.44 9.98 -4.19
N MET A 5 -1.45 9.59 -3.40
CA MET A 5 -2.09 8.28 -3.39
C MET A 5 -2.47 7.77 -4.80
N GLU A 6 -3.01 8.62 -5.67
CA GLU A 6 -3.33 8.28 -7.06
C GLU A 6 -2.09 7.91 -7.89
N ASN A 7 -0.97 8.59 -7.66
CA ASN A 7 0.29 8.29 -8.32
C ASN A 7 0.88 6.97 -7.80
N CYS A 8 0.76 6.70 -6.50
CA CYS A 8 1.14 5.42 -5.91
C CYS A 8 0.32 4.26 -6.52
N LEU A 9 -1.00 4.41 -6.60
CA LEU A 9 -1.90 3.42 -7.19
C LEU A 9 -1.62 3.22 -8.69
N ALA A 10 -1.41 4.29 -9.46
CA ALA A 10 -1.02 4.20 -10.87
C ALA A 10 0.31 3.43 -11.03
N GLN A 11 1.25 3.60 -10.10
CA GLN A 11 2.52 2.89 -10.06
C GLN A 11 2.41 1.42 -9.62
N VAL A 12 1.35 1.04 -8.91
CA VAL A 12 1.05 -0.36 -8.60
C VAL A 12 0.38 -1.06 -9.79
N LEU A 13 -0.53 -0.35 -10.48
CA LEU A 13 -1.36 -0.89 -11.57
C LEU A 13 -0.69 -0.90 -12.95
N GLN A 14 0.45 -0.23 -13.10
CA GLN A 14 1.19 -0.16 -14.37
C GLN A 14 1.61 -1.56 -14.85
N LYS A 15 1.54 -1.78 -16.17
CA LYS A 15 1.84 -3.09 -16.79
C LYS A 15 3.34 -3.44 -16.74
N ASP A 16 4.19 -2.43 -16.60
CA ASP A 16 5.64 -2.57 -16.61
C ASP A 16 6.15 -3.18 -15.29
N VAL A 17 6.56 -4.44 -15.33
CA VAL A 17 7.05 -5.16 -14.14
C VAL A 17 8.36 -4.56 -13.63
N GLY A 18 9.25 -4.12 -14.52
CA GLY A 18 10.55 -3.56 -14.14
C GLY A 18 10.41 -2.25 -13.38
N ARG A 19 9.48 -1.38 -13.82
CA ARG A 19 9.16 -0.13 -13.12
C ARG A 19 8.48 -0.39 -11.78
N ARG A 20 7.51 -1.33 -11.72
CA ARG A 20 6.87 -1.75 -10.46
C ARG A 20 7.87 -2.28 -9.44
N LEU A 21 8.89 -3.03 -9.87
CA LEU A 21 9.88 -3.59 -8.97
C LEU A 21 10.81 -2.52 -8.38
N GLN A 22 11.19 -1.53 -9.18
CA GLN A 22 12.01 -0.39 -8.70
C GLN A 22 11.24 0.47 -7.70
N LEU A 23 9.98 0.78 -8.02
CA LEU A 23 9.13 1.63 -7.20
C LEU A 23 8.47 0.88 -6.04
N GLY A 24 8.53 -0.46 -6.03
CA GLY A 24 7.90 -1.27 -5.01
C GLY A 24 8.42 -0.95 -3.61
N GLN A 25 9.69 -0.58 -3.48
CA GLN A 25 10.24 -0.15 -2.19
C GLN A 25 9.69 1.20 -1.73
N GLU A 26 9.53 2.17 -2.64
CA GLU A 26 8.90 3.47 -2.35
C GLU A 26 7.42 3.32 -2.00
N ILE A 27 6.70 2.44 -2.71
CA ILE A 27 5.29 2.15 -2.43
C ILE A 27 5.15 1.54 -1.03
N ILE A 28 6.05 0.65 -0.63
CA ILE A 28 6.03 0.08 0.72
C ILE A 28 6.39 1.10 1.76
N ASP A 29 7.42 1.93 1.53
CA ASP A 29 7.77 3.02 2.43
C ASP A 29 6.57 3.95 2.63
N TYR A 30 5.89 4.32 1.55
CA TYR A 30 4.68 5.13 1.58
C TYR A 30 3.54 4.50 2.38
N ILE A 31 3.26 3.21 2.20
CA ILE A 31 2.21 2.50 2.98
C ILE A 31 2.62 2.33 4.44
N ASN A 32 3.90 2.10 4.71
CA ASN A 32 4.43 1.89 6.06
C ASN A 32 4.45 3.19 6.88
N ASP A 33 4.66 4.32 6.20
CA ASP A 33 4.69 5.66 6.75
C ASP A 33 3.27 6.16 7.03
N ARG A 34 2.90 6.22 8.31
CA ARG A 34 1.56 6.62 8.76
C ARG A 34 1.23 8.08 8.43
N GLU A 35 2.24 8.93 8.27
CA GLU A 35 2.04 10.34 7.92
C GLU A 35 1.70 10.49 6.43
N LYS A 36 2.34 9.67 5.59
CA LYS A 36 2.09 9.64 4.14
C LYS A 36 0.87 8.81 3.75
N SER A 37 0.57 7.76 4.50
CA SER A 37 -0.56 6.86 4.23
C SER A 37 -1.88 7.35 4.80
N HIS A 38 -1.93 8.53 5.44
CA HIS A 38 -3.15 9.03 6.07
C HIS A 38 -4.33 9.12 5.09
N ASP A 39 -4.08 9.47 3.82
CA ASP A 39 -5.07 9.45 2.75
C ASP A 39 -5.63 8.04 2.48
N LEU A 40 -4.80 7.00 2.59
CA LEU A 40 -5.21 5.60 2.45
C LEU A 40 -6.03 5.11 3.64
N GLU A 41 -5.77 5.61 4.85
CA GLU A 41 -6.55 5.27 6.05
C GLU A 41 -7.98 5.85 5.98
N GLN A 42 -8.12 7.03 5.35
CA GLN A 42 -9.42 7.67 5.18
C GLN A 42 -10.27 7.06 4.07
N ASP A 43 -9.65 6.48 3.03
CA ASP A 43 -10.35 5.89 1.88
C ASP A 43 -10.11 4.38 1.77
N GLN A 44 -11.02 3.61 2.38
CA GLN A 44 -10.96 2.16 2.42
C GLN A 44 -10.98 1.52 1.02
N SER A 45 -11.68 2.13 0.06
CA SER A 45 -11.78 1.60 -1.31
C SER A 45 -10.43 1.67 -2.04
N THR A 46 -9.65 2.72 -1.79
CA THR A 46 -8.36 2.87 -2.44
C THR A 46 -7.27 2.07 -1.75
N LEU A 47 -7.35 1.92 -0.42
CA LEU A 47 -6.50 0.98 0.31
C LEU A 47 -6.65 -0.45 -0.25
N ASP A 48 -7.90 -0.89 -0.45
CA ASP A 48 -8.22 -2.21 -1.02
C ASP A 48 -7.63 -2.39 -2.43
N LYS A 49 -7.80 -1.39 -3.31
CA LYS A 49 -7.21 -1.37 -4.65
C LYS A 49 -5.68 -1.39 -4.65
N MET A 50 -5.04 -0.69 -3.71
CA MET A 50 -3.58 -0.72 -3.59
C MET A 50 -3.09 -2.10 -3.15
N VAL A 51 -3.76 -2.72 -2.18
CA VAL A 51 -3.44 -4.08 -1.72
C VAL A 51 -3.67 -5.10 -2.82
N GLU A 52 -4.80 -5.04 -3.51
CA GLU A 52 -5.10 -5.93 -4.64
C GLU A 52 -4.05 -5.77 -5.75
N GLY A 53 -3.70 -4.53 -6.10
CA GLY A 53 -2.70 -4.23 -7.11
C GLY A 53 -1.30 -4.73 -6.72
N VAL A 54 -0.93 -4.58 -5.44
CA VAL A 54 0.35 -5.07 -4.91
C VAL A 54 0.35 -6.61 -4.89
N ALA A 55 -0.71 -7.24 -4.40
CA ALA A 55 -0.85 -8.69 -4.36
C ALA A 55 -0.78 -9.27 -5.79
N THR A 56 -1.61 -8.82 -6.71
CA THR A 56 -1.62 -9.33 -8.09
C THR A 56 -0.29 -9.08 -8.82
N SER A 57 0.36 -7.94 -8.56
CA SER A 57 1.61 -7.57 -9.25
C SER A 57 2.86 -8.23 -8.67
N TRP A 58 2.91 -8.47 -7.36
CA TRP A 58 4.14 -8.83 -6.65
C TRP A 58 4.21 -10.30 -6.19
N VAL A 59 3.16 -11.09 -6.43
CA VAL A 59 3.08 -12.53 -6.08
C VAL A 59 4.13 -13.40 -6.78
N ASN A 60 4.79 -12.91 -7.84
CA ASN A 60 5.92 -13.63 -8.46
C ASN A 60 7.25 -13.45 -7.69
N SER A 61 7.36 -14.23 -6.62
CA SER A 61 8.55 -14.79 -5.93
C SER A 61 9.64 -13.88 -5.32
N SER A 62 9.95 -12.68 -5.80
CA SER A 62 10.97 -11.81 -5.14
C SER A 62 10.40 -10.75 -4.19
N ASN A 63 9.08 -10.61 -4.15
CA ASN A 63 8.40 -9.56 -3.38
C ASN A 63 7.43 -10.12 -2.33
N PHE A 64 7.47 -11.42 -2.04
CA PHE A 64 6.59 -12.01 -1.02
C PHE A 64 6.79 -11.38 0.37
N LYS A 65 8.04 -11.15 0.78
CA LYS A 65 8.37 -10.45 2.04
C LYS A 65 7.86 -9.01 2.05
N ARG A 66 7.80 -8.38 0.88
CA ARG A 66 7.29 -7.02 0.69
C ARG A 66 5.76 -7.00 0.77
N LEU A 67 5.10 -7.94 0.10
CA LEU A 67 3.66 -8.16 0.18
C LEU A 67 3.20 -8.42 1.62
N SER A 68 3.90 -9.28 2.35
CA SER A 68 3.58 -9.58 3.75
C SER A 68 3.63 -8.34 4.65
N GLN A 69 4.57 -7.42 4.41
CA GLN A 69 4.67 -6.17 5.18
C GLN A 69 3.53 -5.20 4.84
N VAL A 70 3.14 -5.11 3.56
CA VAL A 70 2.00 -4.29 3.14
C VAL A 70 0.71 -4.79 3.76
N VAL A 71 0.48 -6.11 3.72
CA VAL A 71 -0.73 -6.73 4.30
C VAL A 71 -0.78 -6.53 5.81
N ASP A 72 0.34 -6.71 6.52
CA ASP A 72 0.43 -6.48 7.96
C ASP A 72 0.09 -5.03 8.33
N LYS A 73 0.66 -4.06 7.59
CA LYS A 73 0.40 -2.64 7.81
C LYS A 73 -1.05 -2.24 7.50
N VAL A 74 -1.63 -2.76 6.42
CA VAL A 74 -3.05 -2.54 6.10
C VAL A 74 -3.94 -3.09 7.21
N SER A 75 -3.57 -4.24 7.78
CA SER A 75 -4.29 -4.79 8.93
C SER A 75 -4.18 -3.90 10.17
N ASP A 76 -3.01 -3.30 10.45
CA ASP A 76 -2.82 -2.30 11.53
C ASP A 76 -3.75 -1.10 11.34
N ILE A 77 -3.80 -0.55 10.13
CA ILE A 77 -4.66 0.58 9.77
C ILE A 77 -6.14 0.23 10.00
N GLN A 78 -6.59 -0.94 9.52
CA GLN A 78 -7.98 -1.38 9.71
C GLN A 78 -8.33 -1.61 11.19
N GLN A 79 -7.39 -2.13 11.98
CA GLN A 79 -7.57 -2.32 13.42
C GLN A 79 -7.64 -0.98 14.16
N GLY A 80 -6.81 0.00 13.77
CA GLY A 80 -6.82 1.35 14.33
C GLY A 80 -8.12 2.11 14.05
N LEU A 81 -8.69 1.95 12.85
CA LEU A 81 -9.98 2.56 12.49
C LEU A 81 -11.17 1.94 13.24
N GLN A 82 -11.08 0.66 13.60
CA GLN A 82 -12.11 -0.07 14.35
C GLN A 82 -11.95 0.03 15.87
N ALA A 83 -10.82 0.55 16.36
CA ALA A 83 -10.63 0.78 17.78
C ALA A 83 -11.66 1.82 18.26
N PRO A 84 -12.56 1.47 19.19
CA PRO A 84 -13.44 2.48 19.78
C PRO A 84 -12.55 3.54 20.42
N HIS A 85 -12.74 4.80 20.02
CA HIS A 85 -12.27 5.95 20.77
C HIS A 85 -12.92 5.87 22.16
N GLY A 86 -12.26 5.17 23.07
CA GLY A 86 -12.69 4.91 24.42
C GLY A 86 -11.64 5.46 25.38
N MET A 87 -11.75 6.77 25.62
CA MET A 87 -11.36 7.43 26.88
C MET A 87 -12.46 8.44 27.20
#